data_AF-A0A9P1IJE1-F1
#
_entry.id   AF-A0A9P1IJE1-F1
#
_cell.length_a   1.000
_cell.length_b   1.000
_cell.length_c   1.000
_cell.angle_alpha   90.00
_cell.angle_beta   90.00
_cell.angle_gamma   90.00
#
_symmetry.space_group_name_H-M   'P 1'
#
loop_
_entity.id
_entity.type
_entity.pdbx_description
1 polymer ?
#
loop_
_entity_poly.entity_id
_entity_poly.type
_entity_poly.pdbx_seq_one_letter_code
_entity_poly.pdbx_strand_id
1 'polypeptide(L)'
;MSFIPSKFTDVHSTEVPLEAKFSLKPSCKFCSNEFNDKDRIPKLLQCGHTFCSSCIRKSVESNKFSYSGDGDVFRHFNCFTRKKQSEIDTNKSDYGFPSNFQLMEVLQPNDTRSLKCIECLVDCNECMMQICRICTFDKFNFDIVDIDKQNSVTDPDNFAICSACILKNHNNHCYIDFYPIRRYWHFKNVLRDVNVAKANYDKFFCEAREVMDKTPRLLSRLQDETSRMVELMSYAKSSHQLKYMEKRYEEEMKKVVGVSKCIKDSLIKLNSDLENNSLALRDENDNLKGTACDEKKMDIGDVFKVFDPPTIVFQAPILFVKNVFELVWLSVSWATKVTLDEAHKLIQKQKAKYI
;
A
#
# COMPACT_ATOMS: atom_id res chain seq x y z
N MET A 1 13.69 -33.89 -73.72
CA MET A 1 12.94 -32.78 -73.10
C MET A 1 12.20 -33.40 -71.92
N SER A 2 12.38 -33.06 -70.66
CA SER A 2 12.90 -31.84 -70.04
C SER A 2 13.41 -32.17 -68.63
N PHE A 3 14.45 -31.42 -68.29
CA PHE A 3 15.38 -31.50 -67.16
C PHE A 3 14.75 -31.37 -65.76
N ILE A 4 15.26 -32.18 -64.83
CA ILE A 4 15.26 -31.92 -63.38
C ILE A 4 16.53 -31.13 -63.05
N PRO A 5 16.48 -30.05 -62.26
CA PRO A 5 17.65 -29.58 -61.54
C PRO A 5 17.50 -29.83 -60.03
N SER A 6 18.40 -30.67 -59.53
CA SER A 6 18.84 -30.68 -58.14
C SER A 6 19.88 -29.58 -57.91
N LYS A 7 19.86 -29.02 -56.69
CA LYS A 7 20.84 -28.14 -56.01
C LYS A 7 20.56 -26.63 -56.13
N PHE A 8 20.23 -26.03 -54.99
CA PHE A 8 21.15 -25.10 -54.31
C PHE A 8 20.73 -25.00 -52.84
N THR A 9 21.62 -25.49 -51.97
CA THR A 9 21.67 -25.24 -50.54
C THR A 9 22.12 -23.80 -50.28
N ASP A 10 21.78 -23.29 -49.08
CA ASP A 10 22.23 -22.04 -48.46
C ASP A 10 21.53 -20.75 -48.88
N VAL A 11 20.44 -20.42 -48.15
CA VAL A 11 20.12 -19.02 -47.80
C VAL A 11 19.67 -18.99 -46.35
N HIS A 12 20.36 -18.14 -45.59
CA HIS A 12 20.15 -17.75 -44.21
C HIS A 12 18.71 -17.78 -43.72
N SER A 13 18.57 -18.34 -42.51
CA SER A 13 17.56 -18.00 -41.51
C SER A 13 17.26 -16.50 -41.51
N THR A 14 16.16 -16.11 -42.13
CA THR A 14 15.44 -14.91 -41.72
C THR A 14 14.46 -15.34 -40.65
N GLU A 15 14.92 -15.21 -39.40
CA GLU A 15 14.07 -15.00 -38.24
C GLU A 15 13.04 -13.93 -38.61
N VAL A 16 11.78 -14.34 -38.82
CA VAL A 16 10.67 -13.40 -38.80
C VAL A 16 10.52 -13.00 -37.33
N PRO A 17 10.71 -11.71 -36.96
CA PRO A 17 10.55 -11.32 -35.57
C PRO A 17 9.10 -11.54 -35.14
N LEU A 18 8.91 -12.53 -34.25
CA LEU A 18 7.79 -12.53 -33.31
C LEU A 18 7.94 -11.26 -32.46
N GLU A 19 7.24 -10.18 -32.81
CA GLU A 19 6.87 -9.09 -31.90
C GLU A 19 6.12 -7.97 -32.65
N ALA A 20 4.91 -8.26 -33.10
CA ALA A 20 3.88 -7.23 -33.15
C ALA A 20 3.00 -7.43 -31.93
N LYS A 21 3.36 -6.79 -30.81
CA LYS A 21 2.44 -6.57 -29.70
C LYS A 21 1.22 -5.83 -30.25
N PHE A 22 0.17 -6.56 -30.63
CA PHE A 22 -1.14 -5.98 -30.89
C PHE A 22 -1.78 -5.58 -29.56
N SER A 23 -1.16 -4.66 -28.83
CA SER A 23 -1.82 -3.93 -27.74
C SER A 23 -2.72 -2.86 -28.36
N LEU A 24 -3.74 -3.30 -29.08
CA LEU A 24 -4.80 -2.42 -29.56
C LEU A 24 -5.64 -2.03 -28.35
N LYS A 25 -5.26 -0.94 -27.70
CA LYS A 25 -6.07 -0.34 -26.65
C LYS A 25 -7.45 0.00 -27.23
N PRO A 26 -8.54 -0.38 -26.55
CA PRO A 26 -9.86 -0.14 -27.09
C PRO A 26 -10.11 1.37 -27.20
N SER A 27 -10.54 1.79 -28.39
CA SER A 27 -10.73 3.19 -28.73
C SER A 27 -12.11 3.45 -29.31
N CYS A 28 -12.59 4.67 -29.12
CA CYS A 28 -13.86 5.11 -29.65
C CYS A 28 -13.80 5.20 -31.17
N LYS A 29 -14.73 4.54 -31.87
CA LYS A 29 -14.75 4.54 -33.35
C LYS A 29 -15.11 5.90 -33.98
N PHE A 30 -15.58 6.87 -33.19
CA PHE A 30 -15.93 8.20 -33.67
C PHE A 30 -14.76 9.19 -33.60
N CYS A 31 -14.11 9.30 -32.42
CA CYS A 31 -13.00 10.23 -32.23
C CYS A 31 -11.62 9.56 -32.31
N SER A 32 -11.57 8.24 -32.46
CA SER A 32 -10.37 7.39 -32.47
C SER A 32 -9.52 7.46 -31.20
N ASN A 33 -9.98 8.13 -30.14
CA ASN A 33 -9.28 8.23 -28.87
C ASN A 33 -9.55 7.02 -27.96
N GLU A 34 -8.56 6.67 -27.14
CA GLU A 34 -8.66 5.64 -26.10
C GLU A 34 -9.77 5.99 -25.10
N PHE A 35 -10.55 4.99 -24.70
CA PHE A 35 -11.52 5.15 -23.62
C PHE A 35 -10.83 5.34 -22.26
N ASN A 36 -11.52 5.94 -21.29
CA ASN A 36 -11.04 6.09 -19.92
C ASN A 36 -12.21 6.19 -18.92
N ASP A 37 -11.89 6.27 -17.64
CA ASP A 37 -12.82 6.32 -16.51
C ASP A 37 -13.38 7.73 -16.20
N LYS A 38 -12.94 8.77 -16.92
CA LYS A 38 -13.28 10.17 -16.62
C LYS A 38 -14.17 10.80 -17.71
N ASP A 39 -13.58 11.17 -18.83
CA ASP A 39 -14.20 11.99 -19.89
C ASP A 39 -14.54 11.20 -21.16
N ARG A 40 -14.03 9.97 -21.26
CA ARG A 40 -14.22 9.06 -22.40
C ARG A 40 -14.76 7.72 -21.94
N ILE A 41 -15.78 7.78 -21.09
CA ILE A 41 -16.49 6.59 -20.60
C ILE A 41 -17.16 5.90 -21.79
N PRO A 42 -16.90 4.61 -22.04
CA PRO A 42 -17.53 3.84 -23.10
C PRO A 42 -19.02 3.62 -22.79
N LYS A 43 -19.88 4.07 -23.70
CA LYS A 43 -21.34 3.91 -23.64
C LYS A 43 -21.81 2.94 -24.70
N LEU A 44 -22.66 2.00 -24.30
CA LEU A 44 -23.20 0.96 -25.15
C LEU A 44 -24.52 1.41 -25.79
N LEU A 45 -24.56 1.44 -27.11
CA LEU A 45 -25.80 1.72 -27.86
C LEU A 45 -26.65 0.44 -27.96
N GLN A 46 -27.94 0.60 -28.23
CA GLN A 46 -28.87 -0.51 -28.46
C GLN A 46 -28.44 -1.43 -29.63
N CYS A 47 -27.60 -0.94 -30.54
CA CYS A 47 -27.05 -1.73 -31.65
C CYS A 47 -25.80 -2.55 -31.27
N GLY A 48 -25.32 -2.46 -30.02
CA GLY A 48 -24.13 -3.15 -29.51
C GLY A 48 -22.80 -2.41 -29.73
N HIS A 49 -22.79 -1.28 -30.44
CA HIS A 49 -21.57 -0.48 -30.61
C HIS A 49 -21.30 0.38 -29.38
N THR A 50 -20.02 0.67 -29.16
CA THR A 50 -19.56 1.48 -28.04
C THR A 50 -18.95 2.79 -28.53
N PHE A 51 -19.38 3.91 -27.95
CA PHE A 51 -18.84 5.25 -28.22
C PHE A 51 -18.52 5.98 -26.92
N CYS A 52 -17.65 6.98 -26.98
CA CYS A 52 -17.27 7.74 -25.80
C CYS A 52 -18.40 8.69 -25.37
N SER A 53 -18.64 8.86 -24.07
CA SER A 53 -19.69 9.74 -23.54
C SER A 53 -19.58 11.17 -24.09
N SER A 54 -18.36 11.72 -24.17
CA SER A 54 -18.10 13.04 -24.76
C SER A 54 -18.43 13.12 -26.26
N CYS A 55 -18.27 12.02 -27.00
CA CYS A 55 -18.60 11.93 -28.42
C CYS A 55 -20.12 11.97 -28.63
N ILE A 56 -20.84 11.21 -27.80
CA ILE A 56 -22.30 11.19 -27.80
C ILE A 56 -22.83 12.60 -27.51
N ARG A 57 -22.32 13.23 -26.44
CA ARG A 57 -22.70 14.59 -26.06
C ARG A 57 -22.51 15.61 -27.18
N LYS A 58 -21.30 15.69 -27.74
CA LYS A 58 -21.00 16.63 -28.83
C LYS A 58 -21.91 16.41 -30.04
N SER A 59 -22.15 15.16 -30.41
CA SER A 59 -23.02 14.85 -31.55
C SER A 59 -24.46 15.29 -31.31
N VAL A 60 -24.99 15.08 -30.10
CA VAL A 60 -26.36 15.47 -29.74
C VAL A 60 -26.51 16.98 -29.68
N GLU A 61 -25.53 17.68 -29.10
CA GLU A 61 -25.50 19.15 -29.04
C GLU A 61 -25.37 19.80 -30.42
N SER A 62 -24.68 19.15 -31.37
CA SER A 62 -24.48 19.65 -32.73
C SER A 62 -25.68 19.46 -33.67
N ASN A 63 -26.58 18.53 -33.36
CA ASN A 63 -27.80 18.32 -34.15
C ASN A 63 -28.80 19.42 -33.81
N LYS A 64 -28.91 20.41 -34.69
CA LYS A 64 -29.94 21.46 -34.63
C LYS A 64 -31.33 20.80 -34.63
N PHE A 65 -32.11 21.04 -33.58
CA PHE A 65 -33.40 20.40 -33.34
C PHE A 65 -34.45 20.79 -34.37
N SER A 66 -35.12 19.79 -34.95
CA SER A 66 -36.40 19.96 -35.66
C SER A 66 -37.51 19.91 -34.61
N TYR A 67 -38.25 21.00 -34.44
CA TYR A 67 -39.43 21.01 -33.57
C TYR A 67 -40.61 20.37 -34.32
N SER A 68 -41.17 19.29 -33.78
CA SER A 68 -42.52 18.84 -34.12
C SER A 68 -43.54 19.68 -33.36
N GLY A 69 -44.67 19.99 -34.00
CA GLY A 69 -45.67 20.97 -33.57
C GLY A 69 -46.39 20.74 -32.24
N ASP A 70 -46.10 19.64 -31.52
CA ASP A 70 -46.67 19.33 -30.19
C ASP A 70 -45.71 19.61 -29.02
N GLY A 71 -44.54 20.22 -29.26
CA GLY A 71 -43.59 20.59 -28.21
C GLY A 71 -42.70 19.44 -27.69
N ASP A 72 -42.99 18.20 -28.09
CA ASP A 72 -42.11 17.05 -27.81
C ASP A 72 -40.88 17.06 -28.73
N VAL A 73 -39.69 17.16 -28.12
CA VAL A 73 -38.40 17.15 -28.81
C VAL A 73 -37.84 15.71 -28.79
N PHE A 74 -38.19 14.91 -29.79
CA PHE A 74 -37.59 13.59 -29.95
C PHE A 74 -36.13 13.70 -30.40
N ARG A 75 -35.20 13.44 -29.48
CA ARG A 75 -33.76 13.41 -29.77
C ARG A 75 -33.35 11.98 -30.09
N HIS A 76 -32.76 11.77 -31.26
CA HIS A 76 -32.23 10.48 -31.67
C HIS A 76 -30.71 10.57 -31.84
N PHE A 77 -29.99 9.56 -31.36
CA PHE A 77 -28.58 9.36 -31.66
C PHE A 77 -28.44 8.36 -32.80
N ASN A 78 -27.69 8.71 -33.85
CA ASN A 78 -27.38 7.79 -34.94
C ASN A 78 -26.04 7.10 -34.66
N CYS A 79 -26.06 5.77 -34.59
CA CYS A 79 -24.81 5.00 -34.55
C CYS A 79 -23.96 5.26 -35.81
N PHE A 80 -22.75 5.78 -35.67
CA PHE A 80 -21.86 6.03 -36.82
C PHE A 80 -21.42 4.77 -37.57
N THR A 81 -21.53 3.60 -36.93
CA THR A 81 -21.14 2.32 -37.53
C THR A 81 -22.28 1.64 -38.29
N ARG A 82 -23.51 1.67 -37.75
CA ARG A 82 -24.67 0.97 -38.34
C ARG A 82 -25.80 1.90 -38.81
N LYS A 83 -25.69 3.21 -38.59
CA LYS A 83 -26.72 4.22 -38.86
C LYS A 83 -28.09 3.93 -38.22
N LYS A 84 -28.15 3.02 -37.24
CA LYS A 84 -29.35 2.74 -36.46
C LYS A 84 -29.59 3.87 -35.46
N GLN A 85 -30.83 4.36 -35.42
CA GLN A 85 -31.29 5.35 -34.45
C GLN A 85 -31.44 4.71 -33.07
N SER A 86 -31.06 5.45 -32.04
CA SER A 86 -31.33 5.14 -30.64
C SER A 86 -31.98 6.34 -29.99
N GLU A 87 -33.04 6.09 -29.25
CA GLU A 87 -33.72 7.12 -28.46
C GLU A 87 -32.79 7.63 -27.35
N ILE A 88 -32.90 8.93 -27.07
CA ILE A 88 -32.11 9.63 -26.07
C ILE A 88 -33.03 10.09 -24.95
N ASP A 89 -32.63 9.82 -23.71
CA ASP A 89 -33.25 10.41 -22.52
C ASP A 89 -32.44 11.63 -22.06
N THR A 90 -32.94 12.84 -22.35
CA THR A 90 -32.28 14.10 -22.00
C THR A 90 -32.25 14.39 -20.51
N ASN A 91 -33.12 13.73 -19.73
CA ASN A 91 -33.22 13.95 -18.29
C ASN A 91 -32.19 13.10 -17.52
N LYS A 92 -31.49 12.20 -18.21
CA LYS A 92 -30.44 11.36 -17.63
C LYS A 92 -29.04 11.82 -18.07
N SER A 93 -28.09 11.66 -17.16
CA SER A 93 -26.67 11.78 -17.49
C SER A 93 -26.29 10.87 -18.65
N ASP A 94 -25.47 11.37 -19.58
CA ASP A 94 -25.05 10.65 -20.79
C ASP A 94 -26.21 10.13 -21.65
N TYR A 95 -27.34 10.86 -21.66
CA TYR A 95 -28.45 10.63 -22.59
C TYR A 95 -29.15 9.28 -22.42
N GLY A 96 -29.00 8.66 -21.24
CA GLY A 96 -29.63 7.37 -20.90
C GLY A 96 -28.90 6.14 -21.45
N PHE A 97 -27.74 6.29 -22.09
CA PHE A 97 -26.96 5.14 -22.55
C PHE A 97 -26.22 4.44 -21.39
N PRO A 98 -26.33 3.11 -21.26
CA PRO A 98 -25.61 2.37 -20.23
C PRO A 98 -24.10 2.39 -20.51
N SER A 99 -23.30 2.43 -19.44
CA SER A 99 -21.86 2.25 -19.55
C SER A 99 -21.53 0.81 -19.94
N ASN A 100 -20.52 0.62 -20.79
CA ASN A 100 -20.02 -0.71 -21.13
C ASN A 100 -19.09 -1.20 -20.01
N PHE A 101 -19.66 -1.82 -18.97
CA PHE A 101 -18.92 -2.24 -17.78
C PHE A 101 -17.82 -3.27 -18.09
N GLN A 102 -18.02 -4.17 -19.06
CA GLN A 102 -16.98 -5.11 -19.50
C GLN A 102 -15.76 -4.38 -20.08
N LEU A 103 -15.99 -3.36 -20.90
CA LEU A 103 -14.89 -2.55 -21.41
C LEU A 103 -14.27 -1.70 -20.31
N MET A 104 -15.08 -1.20 -19.37
CA MET A 104 -14.59 -0.48 -18.20
C MET A 104 -13.70 -1.35 -17.31
N GLU A 105 -14.01 -2.63 -17.08
CA GLU A 105 -13.16 -3.55 -16.32
C GLU A 105 -11.80 -3.80 -17.02
N VAL A 106 -11.80 -3.83 -18.35
CA VAL A 106 -10.57 -3.95 -19.16
C VAL A 106 -9.79 -2.63 -19.20
N LEU A 107 -10.49 -1.49 -19.09
CA LEU A 107 -9.93 -0.13 -19.12
C LEU A 107 -9.55 0.42 -17.76
N GLN A 108 -10.09 -0.15 -16.67
CA GLN A 108 -9.66 0.18 -15.33
C GLN A 108 -8.14 0.07 -15.35
N PRO A 109 -7.42 1.03 -14.75
CA PRO A 109 -6.03 0.83 -14.44
C PRO A 109 -5.97 -0.28 -13.38
N ASN A 110 -6.27 -1.51 -13.78
CA ASN A 110 -5.57 -2.63 -13.24
C ASN A 110 -4.12 -2.22 -13.40
N ASP A 111 -3.44 -2.05 -12.27
CA ASP A 111 -1.99 -2.11 -12.19
C ASP A 111 -1.56 -3.30 -13.04
N THR A 112 -1.37 -3.08 -14.34
CA THR A 112 -0.96 -4.12 -15.28
C THR A 112 0.54 -4.21 -15.14
N ARG A 113 0.97 -4.46 -13.90
CA ARG A 113 2.31 -4.88 -13.63
C ARG A 113 2.47 -6.19 -14.38
N SER A 114 3.26 -6.14 -15.43
CA SER A 114 3.76 -7.33 -16.08
C SER A 114 4.80 -7.95 -15.16
N LEU A 115 4.59 -9.22 -14.82
CA LEU A 115 5.54 -10.04 -14.09
C LEU A 115 6.10 -11.09 -15.02
N LYS A 116 7.37 -11.45 -14.84
CA LYS A 116 7.96 -12.57 -15.56
C LYS A 116 7.61 -13.86 -14.84
N CYS A 117 7.04 -14.81 -15.57
CA CYS A 117 6.89 -16.16 -15.04
C CYS A 117 8.28 -16.76 -14.78
N ILE A 118 8.52 -17.29 -13.58
CA ILE A 118 9.82 -17.86 -13.23
C ILE A 118 10.19 -19.12 -14.03
N GLU A 119 9.22 -19.77 -14.70
CA GLU A 119 9.47 -20.96 -15.50
C GLU A 119 9.72 -20.65 -16.98
N CYS A 120 8.77 -19.96 -17.63
CA CYS A 120 8.85 -19.67 -19.05
C CYS A 120 9.47 -18.32 -19.39
N LEU A 121 9.73 -17.47 -18.38
CA LEU A 121 10.31 -16.12 -18.50
C LEU A 121 9.47 -15.12 -19.31
N VAL A 122 8.24 -15.49 -19.68
CA VAL A 122 7.31 -14.62 -20.41
C VAL A 122 6.64 -13.64 -19.45
N ASP A 123 6.57 -12.38 -19.86
CA ASP A 123 5.81 -11.33 -19.18
C ASP A 123 4.31 -11.65 -19.24
N CYS A 124 3.68 -11.85 -18.07
CA CYS A 124 2.25 -12.05 -17.94
C CYS A 124 1.65 -10.99 -17.01
N ASN A 125 0.34 -10.75 -17.16
CA ASN A 125 -0.38 -9.91 -16.22
C ASN A 125 -0.38 -10.55 -14.83
N GLU A 126 -0.21 -9.76 -13.78
CA GLU A 126 -0.30 -10.17 -12.39
C GLU A 126 -1.56 -10.99 -12.07
N CYS A 127 -2.72 -10.67 -12.66
CA CYS A 127 -3.95 -11.43 -12.42
C CYS A 127 -3.92 -12.86 -13.00
N MET A 128 -2.96 -13.16 -13.88
CA MET A 128 -2.72 -14.48 -14.47
C MET A 128 -1.57 -15.22 -13.79
N MET A 129 -1.05 -14.69 -12.68
CA MET A 129 0.02 -15.29 -11.90
C MET A 129 -0.52 -16.06 -10.70
N GLN A 130 0.15 -17.15 -10.39
CA GLN A 130 -0.15 -18.06 -9.29
C GLN A 130 1.13 -18.49 -8.60
N ILE A 131 1.03 -18.97 -7.37
CA ILE A 131 2.15 -19.50 -6.59
C ILE A 131 1.89 -20.98 -6.35
N CYS A 132 2.80 -21.85 -6.80
CA CYS A 132 2.74 -23.28 -6.51
C CYS A 132 3.34 -23.57 -5.12
N ARG A 133 2.51 -23.98 -4.15
CA ARG A 133 2.95 -24.20 -2.76
C ARG A 133 4.02 -25.28 -2.63
N ILE A 134 3.85 -26.39 -3.35
CA ILE A 134 4.78 -27.53 -3.32
C ILE A 134 6.14 -27.10 -3.86
N CYS A 135 6.17 -26.46 -5.03
CA CYS A 135 7.44 -26.03 -5.62
C CYS A 135 8.12 -24.92 -4.83
N THR A 136 7.35 -24.02 -4.20
CA THR A 136 7.92 -23.04 -3.27
C THR A 136 8.54 -23.72 -2.06
N PHE A 137 7.85 -24.69 -1.46
CA PHE A 137 8.39 -25.46 -0.34
C PHE A 137 9.65 -26.24 -0.71
N ASP A 138 9.64 -26.95 -1.83
CA ASP A 138 10.79 -27.76 -2.27
C ASP A 138 12.03 -26.90 -2.55
N LYS A 139 11.85 -25.72 -3.16
CA LYS A 139 12.96 -24.84 -3.52
C LYS A 139 13.49 -24.01 -2.36
N PHE A 140 12.60 -23.56 -1.46
CA PHE A 140 12.93 -22.55 -0.46
C PHE A 140 12.78 -23.04 0.99
N ASN A 141 12.36 -24.29 1.20
CA ASN A 141 12.06 -24.86 2.53
C ASN A 141 11.10 -23.97 3.34
N PHE A 142 10.12 -23.39 2.64
CA PHE A 142 9.24 -22.36 3.12
C PHE A 142 7.83 -22.53 2.53
N ASP A 143 6.81 -22.52 3.39
CA ASP A 143 5.42 -22.48 2.97
C ASP A 143 4.92 -21.04 2.92
N ILE A 144 4.35 -20.65 1.79
CA ILE A 144 3.80 -19.31 1.56
C ILE A 144 2.68 -18.94 2.54
N VAL A 145 2.02 -19.93 3.16
CA VAL A 145 1.03 -19.70 4.23
C VAL A 145 1.67 -19.08 5.48
N ASP A 146 2.95 -19.34 5.71
CA ASP A 146 3.71 -18.81 6.85
C ASP A 146 4.45 -17.50 6.51
N ILE A 147 4.09 -16.83 5.41
CA ILE A 147 4.64 -15.50 5.02
C ILE A 147 4.50 -14.45 6.13
N ASP A 148 3.58 -14.67 7.07
CA ASP A 148 3.37 -13.82 8.21
C ASP A 148 4.33 -14.00 9.37
N LYS A 149 4.79 -15.24 9.55
CA LYS A 149 5.58 -15.64 10.71
C LYS A 149 7.06 -15.46 10.49
N GLN A 150 7.48 -15.53 9.23
CA GLN A 150 8.86 -15.31 8.87
C GLN A 150 9.08 -13.83 8.58
N ASN A 151 10.10 -13.22 9.19
CA ASN A 151 10.68 -11.96 8.72
C ASN A 151 11.40 -12.14 7.37
N SER A 152 10.96 -13.10 6.54
CA SER A 152 11.62 -13.47 5.30
C SER A 152 11.54 -12.31 4.32
N VAL A 153 12.74 -11.88 3.90
CA VAL A 153 13.00 -10.77 2.97
C VAL A 153 12.58 -11.10 1.53
N THR A 154 12.16 -12.34 1.27
CA THR A 154 11.95 -12.84 -0.09
C THR A 154 10.71 -12.20 -0.72
N ASP A 155 10.94 -11.45 -1.79
CA ASP A 155 9.90 -10.82 -2.59
C ASP A 155 8.98 -11.91 -3.21
N PRO A 156 7.64 -11.81 -3.04
CA PRO A 156 6.69 -12.75 -3.64
C PRO A 156 6.87 -12.96 -5.14
N ASP A 157 7.38 -11.97 -5.87
CA ASP A 157 7.63 -12.05 -7.32
C ASP A 157 8.50 -13.25 -7.70
N ASN A 158 9.40 -13.68 -6.81
CA ASN A 158 10.28 -14.83 -7.01
C ASN A 158 9.52 -16.18 -7.05
N PHE A 159 8.22 -16.18 -6.76
CA PHE A 159 7.37 -17.36 -6.77
C PHE A 159 6.28 -17.30 -7.85
N ALA A 160 6.26 -16.24 -8.68
CA ALA A 160 5.20 -16.02 -9.66
C ALA A 160 5.31 -16.97 -10.87
N ILE A 161 4.32 -17.85 -11.03
CA ILE A 161 4.19 -18.77 -12.16
C ILE A 161 2.92 -18.42 -12.93
N CYS A 162 3.00 -18.31 -14.26
CA CYS A 162 1.80 -18.02 -15.05
C CYS A 162 0.85 -19.22 -15.08
N SER A 163 -0.45 -18.98 -15.21
CA SER A 163 -1.47 -20.05 -15.24
C SER A 163 -1.20 -21.12 -16.29
N ALA A 164 -0.59 -20.77 -17.43
CA ALA A 164 -0.23 -21.73 -18.47
C ALA A 164 0.84 -22.74 -17.99
N CYS A 165 1.86 -22.28 -17.25
CA CYS A 165 2.87 -23.16 -16.67
C CYS A 165 2.29 -23.98 -15.51
N ILE A 166 1.39 -23.42 -14.71
CA ILE A 166 0.66 -24.18 -13.68
C ILE A 166 -0.09 -25.35 -14.31
N LEU A 167 -0.88 -25.11 -15.35
CA LEU A 167 -1.65 -26.17 -16.02
C LEU A 167 -0.76 -27.22 -16.69
N LYS A 168 0.41 -26.83 -17.21
CA LYS A 168 1.30 -27.73 -17.95
C LYS A 168 2.21 -28.56 -17.05
N ASN A 169 2.83 -27.93 -16.05
CA ASN A 169 3.91 -28.51 -15.25
C ASN A 169 3.52 -28.75 -13.78
N HIS A 170 2.41 -28.19 -13.31
CA HIS A 170 1.99 -28.24 -11.90
C HIS A 170 0.54 -28.68 -11.71
N ASN A 171 -0.02 -29.42 -12.67
CA ASN A 171 -1.41 -29.88 -12.64
C ASN A 171 -1.76 -30.73 -11.40
N ASN A 172 -0.78 -31.39 -10.79
CA ASN A 172 -0.94 -32.22 -9.58
C ASN A 172 -0.54 -31.49 -8.29
N HIS A 173 -0.21 -30.20 -8.35
CA HIS A 173 0.23 -29.44 -7.18
C HIS A 173 -0.87 -28.51 -6.67
N CYS A 174 -0.78 -28.13 -5.39
CA CYS A 174 -1.59 -27.07 -4.84
C CYS A 174 -1.01 -25.70 -5.24
N TYR A 175 -1.87 -24.80 -5.70
CA TYR A 175 -1.51 -23.42 -6.04
C TYR A 175 -2.49 -22.43 -5.40
N ILE A 176 -2.02 -21.20 -5.23
CA ILE A 176 -2.80 -20.08 -4.73
C ILE A 176 -2.65 -18.89 -5.69
N ASP A 177 -3.64 -18.00 -5.68
CA ASP A 177 -3.57 -16.78 -6.49
C ASP A 177 -2.47 -15.85 -5.97
N PHE A 178 -1.70 -15.29 -6.89
CA PHE A 178 -0.54 -14.47 -6.56
C PHE A 178 -0.94 -13.09 -6.00
N TYR A 179 -1.96 -12.47 -6.60
CA TYR A 179 -2.33 -11.08 -6.32
C TYR A 179 -2.64 -10.80 -4.84
N PRO A 180 -3.46 -11.59 -4.12
CA PRO A 180 -3.74 -11.34 -2.71
C PRO A 180 -2.50 -11.40 -1.83
N ILE A 181 -1.58 -12.35 -2.11
CA ILE A 181 -0.33 -12.52 -1.36
C ILE A 181 0.57 -11.31 -1.54
N ARG A 182 0.75 -10.85 -2.78
CA ARG A 182 1.56 -9.67 -3.05
C ARG A 182 0.95 -8.40 -2.48
N ARG A 183 -0.36 -8.18 -2.64
CA ARG A 183 -1.07 -7.02 -2.07
C ARG A 183 -0.84 -6.95 -0.56
N TYR A 184 -0.94 -8.08 0.11
CA TYR A 184 -0.68 -8.19 1.54
C TYR A 184 0.78 -7.91 1.92
N TRP A 185 1.74 -8.49 1.20
CA TRP A 185 3.17 -8.25 1.43
C TRP A 185 3.52 -6.76 1.24
N HIS A 186 3.02 -6.14 0.18
CA HIS A 186 3.19 -4.71 -0.08
C HIS A 186 2.59 -3.87 1.05
N PHE A 187 1.36 -4.18 1.47
CA PHE A 187 0.72 -3.51 2.59
C PHE A 187 1.56 -3.61 3.88
N LYS A 188 2.14 -4.77 4.18
CA LYS A 188 3.03 -4.96 5.34
C LYS A 188 4.29 -4.10 5.26
N ASN A 189 4.92 -4.01 4.10
CA ASN A 189 6.10 -3.18 3.92
C ASN A 189 5.79 -1.70 4.08
N VAL A 190 4.73 -1.22 3.42
CA VAL A 190 4.25 0.16 3.60
C VAL A 190 3.93 0.44 5.07
N LEU A 191 3.27 -0.49 5.77
CA LEU A 191 2.96 -0.34 7.19
C LEU A 191 4.21 -0.28 8.06
N ARG A 192 5.26 -1.03 7.73
CA ARG A 192 6.57 -0.96 8.41
C ARG A 192 7.17 0.42 8.27
N ASP A 193 7.20 0.96 7.05
CA ASP A 193 7.76 2.28 6.77
C ASP A 193 6.96 3.39 7.48
N VAL A 194 5.63 3.29 7.46
CA VAL A 194 4.73 4.18 8.20
C VAL A 194 5.00 4.12 9.71
N ASN A 195 5.20 2.93 10.28
CA ASN A 195 5.50 2.78 11.71
C ASN A 195 6.85 3.40 12.09
N VAL A 196 7.87 3.27 11.23
CA VAL A 196 9.17 3.93 11.43
C VAL A 196 9.01 5.45 11.39
N ALA A 197 8.29 5.98 10.40
CA ALA A 197 8.01 7.40 10.29
C ALA A 197 7.23 7.92 11.52
N LYS A 198 6.23 7.17 11.99
CA LYS A 198 5.46 7.47 13.19
C LYS A 198 6.34 7.49 14.44
N ALA A 199 7.20 6.50 14.64
CA ALA A 199 8.10 6.47 15.79
C ALA A 199 9.07 7.67 15.80
N ASN A 200 9.58 8.07 14.64
CA ASN A 200 10.41 9.27 14.50
C ASN A 200 9.62 10.55 14.82
N TYR A 201 8.38 10.64 14.35
CA TYR A 201 7.47 11.74 14.67
C TYR A 201 7.19 11.80 16.17
N ASP A 202 6.82 10.69 16.80
CA ASP A 202 6.52 10.63 18.24
C ASP A 202 7.73 11.06 19.08
N LYS A 203 8.94 10.62 18.70
CA LYS A 203 10.19 11.05 19.34
C LYS A 203 10.38 12.57 19.25
N PHE A 204 10.23 13.16 18.06
CA PHE A 204 10.36 14.60 17.87
C PHE A 204 9.33 15.38 18.70
N PHE A 205 8.09 14.91 18.76
CA PHE A 205 7.03 15.54 19.56
C PHE A 205 7.29 15.45 21.07
N CYS A 206 7.87 14.34 21.54
CA CYS A 206 8.32 14.21 22.93
C CYS A 206 9.40 15.25 23.28
N GLU A 207 10.43 15.37 22.44
CA GLU A 207 11.53 16.33 22.63
C GLU A 207 11.01 17.79 22.63
N ALA A 208 10.14 18.13 21.67
CA ALA A 208 9.52 19.45 21.61
C ALA A 208 8.67 19.76 22.86
N ARG A 209 7.88 18.78 23.34
CA ARG A 209 7.07 18.94 24.56
C ARG A 209 7.94 19.18 25.79
N GLU A 210 9.07 18.50 25.91
CA GLU A 210 10.00 18.69 27.02
C GLU A 210 10.55 20.12 27.05
N VAL A 211 10.91 20.69 25.90
CA VAL A 211 11.37 22.08 25.79
C VAL A 211 10.25 23.05 26.18
N MET A 212 9.02 22.81 25.70
CA MET A 212 7.87 23.64 26.04
C MET A 212 7.51 23.58 27.53
N ASP A 213 7.66 22.44 28.20
CA ASP A 213 7.41 22.33 29.65
C ASP A 213 8.46 23.07 30.51
N LYS A 214 9.72 23.08 30.06
CA LYS A 214 10.83 23.75 30.75
C LYS A 214 10.77 25.28 30.62
N THR A 215 10.27 25.78 29.49
CA THR A 215 10.31 27.21 29.14
C THR A 215 9.60 28.12 30.15
N PRO A 216 8.36 27.85 30.61
CA PRO A 216 7.69 28.65 31.63
C PRO A 216 8.47 28.76 32.95
N ARG A 217 9.12 27.67 33.37
CA ARG A 217 9.92 27.65 34.61
C ARG A 217 11.15 28.54 34.50
N LEU A 218 11.81 28.55 33.34
CA LEU A 218 12.95 29.42 33.07
C LEU A 218 12.53 30.89 33.01
N LEU A 219 11.37 31.19 32.41
CA LEU A 219 10.80 32.55 32.39
C LEU A 219 10.46 33.04 33.80
N SER A 220 9.85 32.20 34.63
CA SER A 220 9.57 32.53 36.04
C SER A 220 10.86 32.82 36.80
N ARG A 221 11.90 32.00 36.63
CA ARG A 221 13.20 32.25 37.29
C ARG A 221 13.84 33.55 36.82
N LEU A 222 13.75 33.87 35.53
CA LEU A 222 14.23 35.16 35.02
C LEU A 222 13.47 36.30 35.70
N GLN A 223 12.14 36.21 35.81
CA GLN A 223 11.32 37.21 36.49
C GLN A 223 11.71 37.37 37.98
N ASP A 224 11.98 36.28 38.68
CA ASP A 224 12.42 36.31 40.08
C ASP A 224 13.78 37.02 40.22
N GLU A 225 14.75 36.71 39.35
CA GLU A 225 16.06 37.37 39.35
C GLU A 225 15.95 38.86 38.99
N THR A 226 15.06 39.23 38.07
CA THR A 226 14.79 40.65 37.77
C THR A 226 14.23 41.39 38.99
N SER A 227 13.34 40.75 39.75
CA SER A 227 12.77 41.30 40.99
C SER A 227 13.84 41.43 42.07
N ARG A 228 14.72 40.43 42.19
CA ARG A 228 15.86 40.43 43.12
C ARG A 228 16.84 41.57 42.83
N MET A 229 17.07 41.94 41.57
CA MET A 229 17.89 43.10 41.24
C MET A 229 17.30 44.40 41.81
N VAL A 230 15.98 44.58 41.70
CA VAL A 230 15.27 45.75 42.25
C VAL A 230 15.36 45.77 43.78
N GLU A 231 15.20 44.62 44.44
CA GLU A 231 15.41 44.51 45.89
C GLU A 231 16.84 44.90 46.29
N LEU A 232 17.85 44.43 45.56
CA LEU A 232 19.26 44.76 45.83
C LEU A 232 19.55 46.27 45.71
N MET A 233 18.85 46.97 44.80
CA MET A 233 18.97 48.43 44.66
C MET A 233 18.53 49.18 45.91
N SER A 234 17.57 48.65 46.69
CA SER A 234 17.11 49.26 47.94
C SER A 234 18.20 49.33 49.03
N TYR A 235 19.23 48.49 48.92
CA TYR A 235 20.36 48.45 49.85
C TYR A 235 21.53 49.37 49.43
N ALA A 236 21.38 50.16 48.36
CA ALA A 236 22.42 51.08 47.91
C ALA A 236 22.70 52.16 48.97
N LYS A 237 23.97 52.31 49.37
CA LYS A 237 24.38 53.26 50.42
C LYS A 237 24.67 54.67 49.89
N SER A 238 24.70 54.84 48.57
CA SER A 238 25.04 56.11 47.93
C SER A 238 24.31 56.27 46.60
N SER A 239 24.12 57.53 46.19
CA SER A 239 23.54 57.86 44.88
C SER A 239 24.38 57.33 43.71
N HIS A 240 25.72 57.31 43.85
CA HIS A 240 26.60 56.77 42.82
C HIS A 240 26.40 55.26 42.63
N GLN A 241 26.31 54.49 43.73
CA GLN A 241 26.05 53.06 43.69
C GLN A 241 24.67 52.75 43.08
N LEU A 242 23.65 53.53 43.44
CA LEU A 242 22.30 53.38 42.90
C LEU A 242 22.27 53.59 41.38
N LYS A 243 22.89 54.66 40.87
CA LYS A 243 22.98 54.93 39.42
C LYS A 243 23.71 53.82 38.65
N TYR A 244 24.76 53.25 39.24
CA TYR A 244 25.46 52.11 38.65
C TYR A 244 24.55 50.88 38.54
N MET A 245 23.83 50.56 39.62
CA MET A 245 22.88 49.43 39.63
C MET A 245 21.72 49.65 38.67
N GLU A 246 21.18 50.87 38.59
CA GLU A 246 20.12 51.26 37.66
C GLU A 246 20.54 51.03 36.22
N LYS A 247 21.71 51.56 35.82
CA LYS A 247 22.24 51.33 34.46
C LYS A 247 22.40 49.84 34.16
N ARG A 248 22.93 49.06 35.12
CA ARG A 248 23.11 47.61 34.96
C ARG A 248 21.76 46.90 34.82
N TYR A 249 20.76 47.30 35.59
CA TYR A 249 19.39 46.79 35.50
C TYR A 249 18.79 47.08 34.12
N GLU A 250 18.89 48.30 33.61
CA GLU A 250 18.39 48.65 32.28
C GLU A 250 19.03 47.80 31.16
N GLU A 251 20.34 47.58 31.23
CA GLU A 251 21.07 46.73 30.26
C GLU A 251 20.58 45.27 30.29
N GLU A 252 20.39 44.70 31.48
CA GLU A 252 19.89 43.33 31.61
C GLU A 252 18.41 43.22 31.26
N MET A 253 17.56 44.20 31.62
CA MET A 253 16.16 44.23 31.20
C MET A 253 16.01 44.28 29.69
N LYS A 254 16.83 45.06 28.98
CA LYS A 254 16.82 45.07 27.51
C LYS A 254 17.07 43.67 26.93
N LYS A 255 17.99 42.89 27.53
CA LYS A 255 18.25 41.50 27.12
C LYS A 255 17.07 40.59 27.44
N VAL A 256 16.53 40.66 28.66
CA VAL A 256 15.39 39.84 29.11
C VAL A 256 14.16 40.10 28.23
N VAL A 257 13.82 41.37 27.97
CA VAL A 257 12.72 41.74 27.07
C VAL A 257 12.96 41.22 25.66
N GLY A 258 14.20 41.30 25.15
CA GLY A 258 14.57 40.74 23.86
C GLY A 258 14.30 39.23 23.78
N VAL A 259 14.78 38.46 24.76
CA VAL A 259 14.56 37.00 24.83
C VAL A 259 13.07 36.68 24.93
N SER A 260 12.34 37.35 25.83
CA SER A 260 10.89 37.13 26.01
C SER A 260 10.08 37.44 24.74
N LYS A 261 10.47 38.48 24.00
CA LYS A 261 9.85 38.80 22.70
C LYS A 261 10.13 37.71 21.67
N CYS A 262 11.37 37.25 21.55
CA CYS A 262 11.72 36.14 20.65
C CYS A 262 10.93 34.87 20.97
N ILE A 263 10.78 34.53 22.26
CA ILE A 263 9.98 33.37 22.69
C ILE A 263 8.51 33.57 22.31
N LYS A 264 7.93 34.73 22.63
CA LYS A 264 6.52 35.04 22.30
C LYS A 264 6.26 34.90 20.79
N ASP A 265 7.07 35.56 19.96
CA ASP A 265 6.88 35.58 18.51
C ASP A 265 7.05 34.16 17.92
N SER A 266 8.00 33.38 18.44
CA SER A 266 8.21 31.99 18.03
C SER A 266 7.03 31.08 18.42
N LEU A 267 6.46 31.25 19.62
CA LEU A 267 5.29 30.49 20.08
C LEU A 267 4.03 30.84 19.29
N ILE A 268 3.82 32.11 18.95
CA ILE A 268 2.69 32.53 18.10
C ILE A 268 2.80 31.87 16.72
N LYS A 269 3.98 31.93 16.10
CA LYS A 269 4.22 31.29 14.81
C LYS A 269 3.98 29.78 14.89
N LEU A 270 4.56 29.12 15.90
CA LEU A 270 4.39 27.69 16.11
C LEU A 270 2.92 27.30 16.26
N ASN A 271 2.14 28.07 17.03
CA ASN A 271 0.71 27.79 17.23
C ASN A 271 -0.07 27.88 15.90
N SER A 272 0.16 28.95 15.13
CA SER A 272 -0.42 29.12 13.80
C SER A 272 -0.06 27.95 12.86
N ASP A 273 1.20 27.55 12.84
CA ASP A 273 1.66 26.43 12.01
C ASP A 273 1.02 25.10 12.43
N LEU A 274 0.87 24.85 13.74
CA LEU A 274 0.21 23.65 14.27
C LEU A 274 -1.28 23.60 13.93
N GLU A 275 -1.99 24.72 14.04
CA GLU A 275 -3.42 24.81 13.68
C GLU A 275 -3.63 24.54 12.18
N ASN A 276 -2.84 25.17 11.32
CA ASN A 276 -2.91 24.99 9.88
C ASN A 276 -2.61 23.54 9.47
N ASN A 277 -1.54 22.95 10.03
CA ASN A 277 -1.19 21.56 9.75
C ASN A 277 -2.24 20.58 10.28
N SER A 278 -2.82 20.84 11.46
CA SER A 278 -3.90 20.00 11.99
C SER A 278 -5.15 20.05 11.11
N LEU A 279 -5.47 21.21 10.52
CA LEU A 279 -6.61 21.33 9.62
C LEU A 279 -6.35 20.58 8.31
N ALA A 280 -5.20 20.81 7.69
CA ALA A 280 -4.80 20.11 6.47
C ALA A 280 -4.81 18.58 6.64
N LEU A 281 -4.30 18.06 7.76
CA LEU A 281 -4.35 16.63 8.07
C LEU A 281 -5.78 16.10 8.23
N ARG A 282 -6.73 16.89 8.75
CA ARG A 282 -8.14 16.48 8.82
C ARG A 282 -8.75 16.39 7.43
N ASP A 283 -8.55 17.41 6.60
CA ASP A 283 -9.06 17.44 5.23
C ASP A 283 -8.51 16.27 4.40
N GLU A 284 -7.21 15.97 4.54
CA GLU A 284 -6.59 14.80 3.91
C GLU A 284 -7.19 13.47 4.39
N ASN A 285 -7.40 13.32 5.71
CA ASN A 285 -8.02 12.11 6.26
C ASN A 285 -9.45 11.92 5.76
N ASP A 286 -10.23 12.99 5.64
CA ASP A 286 -11.60 12.92 5.11
C ASP A 286 -11.60 12.57 3.61
N ASN A 287 -10.66 13.11 2.83
CA ASN A 287 -10.47 12.73 1.43
C ASN A 287 -10.05 11.26 1.28
N LEU A 288 -9.16 10.77 2.14
CA LEU A 288 -8.76 9.35 2.16
C LEU A 288 -9.94 8.45 2.54
N LYS A 289 -10.78 8.88 3.48
CA LYS A 289 -11.99 8.15 3.86
C LYS A 289 -12.99 8.08 2.71
N GLY A 290 -13.15 9.15 1.92
CA GLY A 290 -14.02 9.17 0.75
C GLY A 290 -13.52 8.32 -0.44
N THR A 291 -12.21 8.01 -0.48
CA THR A 291 -11.58 7.18 -1.52
C THR A 291 -11.36 5.74 -1.08
N ALA A 292 -11.42 5.45 0.22
CA ALA A 292 -11.38 4.10 0.73
C ALA A 292 -12.63 3.33 0.27
N CYS A 293 -12.42 2.23 -0.43
CA CYS A 293 -13.50 1.30 -0.73
C CYS A 293 -13.96 0.63 0.59
N ASP A 294 -15.26 0.56 0.86
CA ASP A 294 -15.87 -0.13 2.01
C ASP A 294 -15.64 -1.66 2.02
N GLU A 295 -14.76 -2.15 1.15
CA GLU A 295 -14.33 -3.54 1.14
C GLU A 295 -13.79 -3.92 2.51
N LYS A 296 -14.33 -5.02 3.05
CA LYS A 296 -13.80 -5.66 4.25
C LYS A 296 -12.29 -5.79 4.12
N LYS A 297 -11.58 -5.41 5.19
CA LYS A 297 -10.15 -5.65 5.34
C LYS A 297 -9.85 -7.08 4.89
N MET A 298 -9.00 -7.22 3.87
CA MET A 298 -8.60 -8.52 3.35
C MET A 298 -7.95 -9.32 4.47
N ASP A 299 -8.61 -10.39 4.90
CA ASP A 299 -8.03 -11.38 5.79
C ASP A 299 -7.25 -12.37 4.94
N ILE A 300 -5.92 -12.34 5.05
CA ILE A 300 -5.09 -13.28 4.29
C ILE A 300 -5.34 -14.73 4.72
N GLY A 301 -5.81 -14.95 5.95
CA GLY A 301 -6.28 -16.27 6.39
C GLY A 301 -7.42 -16.80 5.52
N ASP A 302 -8.32 -15.93 5.03
CA ASP A 302 -9.40 -16.34 4.15
C ASP A 302 -8.90 -16.73 2.75
N VAL A 303 -7.83 -16.08 2.26
CA VAL A 303 -7.15 -16.48 1.01
C VAL A 303 -6.59 -17.90 1.13
N PHE A 304 -6.04 -18.25 2.30
CA PHE A 304 -5.46 -19.57 2.53
C PHE A 304 -6.49 -20.67 2.80
N LYS A 305 -7.67 -20.35 3.36
CA LYS A 305 -8.73 -21.34 3.68
C LYS A 305 -9.39 -21.98 2.46
N VAL A 306 -9.32 -21.35 1.28
CA VAL A 306 -9.98 -21.85 0.06
C VAL A 306 -9.31 -23.10 -0.52
N PHE A 307 -8.09 -23.42 -0.08
CA PHE A 307 -7.23 -24.41 -0.76
C PHE A 307 -6.73 -25.55 0.12
N ASP A 308 -7.36 -25.82 1.26
CA ASP A 308 -7.14 -27.11 1.91
C ASP A 308 -7.62 -28.20 0.95
N PRO A 309 -6.73 -29.03 0.37
CA PRO A 309 -7.19 -30.16 -0.41
C PRO A 309 -8.06 -31.02 0.52
N PRO A 310 -9.16 -31.65 0.02
CA PRO A 310 -9.85 -32.66 0.79
C PRO A 310 -8.78 -33.62 1.29
N THR A 311 -8.71 -33.81 2.60
CA THR A 311 -7.60 -34.48 3.27
C THR A 311 -7.32 -35.81 2.58
N ILE A 312 -6.40 -35.82 1.61
CA ILE A 312 -5.83 -37.05 1.10
C ILE A 312 -4.93 -37.43 2.26
N VAL A 313 -5.48 -38.27 3.12
CA VAL A 313 -4.74 -38.94 4.19
C VAL A 313 -3.62 -39.68 3.49
N PHE A 314 -2.47 -39.03 3.34
CA PHE A 314 -1.23 -39.73 3.09
C PHE A 314 -1.01 -40.56 4.34
N GLN A 315 -1.41 -41.84 4.27
CA GLN A 315 -0.92 -42.88 5.16
C GLN A 315 0.58 -43.08 4.86
N ALA A 316 1.40 -42.08 5.18
CA ALA A 316 2.79 -42.34 5.48
C ALA A 316 2.85 -43.03 6.85
N PRO A 317 3.78 -43.98 7.07
CA PRO A 317 3.73 -44.86 8.24
C PRO A 317 3.97 -44.05 9.52
N ILE A 318 2.89 -43.79 10.26
CA ILE A 318 2.86 -43.13 11.58
C ILE A 318 3.77 -43.86 12.62
N LEU A 319 4.25 -45.06 12.31
CA LEU A 319 5.16 -45.83 13.16
C LEU A 319 6.54 -45.18 13.37
N PHE A 320 7.05 -44.34 12.46
CA PHE A 320 8.41 -43.80 12.61
C PHE A 320 8.47 -42.56 13.53
N VAL A 321 7.50 -41.66 13.44
CA VAL A 321 7.49 -40.41 14.25
C VAL A 321 7.14 -40.68 15.71
N LYS A 322 6.28 -41.67 16.00
CA LYS A 322 5.93 -42.04 17.38
C LYS A 322 7.13 -42.60 18.14
N ASN A 323 7.96 -43.41 17.49
CA ASN A 323 9.15 -43.99 18.11
C ASN A 323 10.25 -42.96 18.37
N VAL A 324 10.41 -41.97 17.50
CA VAL A 324 11.39 -40.88 17.71
C VAL A 324 10.94 -39.96 18.85
N PHE A 325 9.65 -39.63 18.95
CA PHE A 325 9.13 -38.82 20.04
C PHE A 325 9.23 -39.51 21.41
N GLU A 326 8.93 -40.81 21.48
CA GLU A 326 9.11 -41.61 22.71
C GLU A 326 10.58 -41.66 23.15
N LEU A 327 11.53 -41.84 22.21
CA LEU A 327 12.96 -41.85 22.51
C LEU A 327 13.51 -40.48 22.94
N VAL A 328 13.03 -39.39 22.33
CA VAL A 328 13.40 -38.03 22.73
C VAL A 328 12.79 -37.67 24.09
N TRP A 329 11.54 -38.08 24.36
CA TRP A 329 10.90 -37.84 25.65
C TRP A 329 11.57 -38.62 26.79
N LEU A 330 11.95 -39.89 26.55
CA LEU A 330 12.67 -40.70 27.53
C LEU A 330 14.07 -40.13 27.82
N SER A 331 14.77 -39.61 26.82
CA SER A 331 16.11 -39.00 27.03
C SER A 331 16.04 -37.64 27.76
N VAL A 332 15.05 -36.79 27.47
CA VAL A 332 14.84 -35.52 28.17
C VAL A 332 14.35 -35.75 29.61
N SER A 333 13.48 -36.74 29.84
CA SER A 333 13.03 -37.14 31.18
C SER A 333 14.18 -37.67 32.05
N TRP A 334 15.10 -38.43 31.46
CA TRP A 334 16.27 -38.94 32.19
C TRP A 334 17.25 -37.81 32.55
N ALA A 335 17.54 -36.90 31.62
CA ALA A 335 18.45 -35.76 31.85
C ALA A 335 17.92 -34.78 32.91
N THR A 336 16.60 -34.52 32.92
CA THR A 336 15.97 -33.65 33.92
C THR A 336 15.90 -34.28 35.30
N LYS A 337 15.77 -35.61 35.40
CA LYS A 337 15.77 -36.32 36.69
C LYS A 337 17.16 -36.39 37.33
N VAL A 338 18.20 -36.62 36.52
CA VAL A 338 19.60 -36.62 36.97
C VAL A 338 20.01 -35.25 37.50
N THR A 339 19.65 -34.17 36.81
CA THR A 339 19.98 -32.80 37.25
C THR A 339 19.24 -32.38 38.52
N LEU A 340 17.99 -32.84 38.71
CA LEU A 340 17.24 -32.55 39.93
C LEU A 340 17.80 -33.29 41.16
N ASP A 341 18.20 -34.56 41.00
CA ASP A 341 18.79 -35.36 42.07
C ASP A 341 20.19 -34.85 42.47
N GLU A 342 20.99 -34.37 41.51
CA GLU A 342 22.27 -33.70 41.77
C GLU A 342 22.07 -32.36 42.49
N ALA A 343 21.08 -31.55 42.08
CA ALA A 343 20.74 -30.32 42.76
C ALA A 343 20.27 -30.56 44.20
N HIS A 344 19.45 -31.60 44.44
CA HIS A 344 19.02 -31.99 45.78
C HIS A 344 20.18 -32.43 46.67
N LYS A 345 21.12 -33.23 46.14
CA LYS A 345 22.34 -33.61 46.87
C LYS A 345 23.21 -32.39 47.20
N LEU A 346 23.32 -31.42 46.29
CA LEU A 346 24.07 -30.19 46.53
C LEU A 346 23.44 -29.34 47.65
N ILE A 347 22.10 -29.23 47.65
CA ILE A 347 21.33 -28.50 48.67
C ILE A 347 21.46 -29.18 50.04
N GLN A 348 21.39 -30.50 50.11
CA GLN A 348 21.57 -31.24 51.37
C GLN A 348 23.02 -31.11 51.90
N LYS A 349 24.02 -31.15 51.02
CA LYS A 349 25.43 -30.93 51.40
C LYS A 349 25.70 -29.50 51.88
N GLN A 350 25.00 -28.51 51.32
CA GLN A 350 25.04 -27.12 51.79
C GLN A 350 24.39 -27.00 53.18
N LYS A 351 23.21 -27.61 53.40
CA LYS A 351 22.54 -27.59 54.72
C LYS A 351 23.37 -28.22 55.84
N ALA A 352 24.12 -29.29 55.56
CA ALA A 352 25.01 -29.92 56.53
C ALA A 352 26.28 -29.12 56.87
N LYS A 353 26.57 -28.02 56.14
CA LYS A 353 27.67 -27.11 56.43
C LYS A 353 27.27 -25.94 57.35
N TYR A 354 25.97 -25.74 57.55
CA TYR A 354 25.41 -24.61 58.30
C TYR A 354 24.62 -25.04 59.55
N ILE A 355 24.79 -26.30 59.96
CA ILE A 355 24.43 -26.85 61.28
C ILE A 355 25.73 -27.40 61.86
#